data_AF-A0A938LPI2-F1
#
_entry.id   AF-A0A938LPI2-F1
#
_cell.length_a   1.000
_cell.length_b   1.000
_cell.length_c   1.000
_cell.angle_alpha   90.00
_cell.angle_beta   90.00
_cell.angle_gamma   90.00
#
_symmetry.space_group_name_H-M   'P 1'
#
loop_
_entity.id
_entity.type
_entity.pdbx_description
1 polymer ?
#
loop_
_entity_poly.entity_id
_entity_poly.type
_entity_poly.pdbx_seq_one_letter_code
_entity_poly.pdbx_strand_id
1 'polypeptide(L)'
;MGRCVSGVPPQSAKTCTDSDRRADMRKHRGTRRWGFSLLEVVIVVAIIAILAAIGIPRMSRGARGASDSALTGSLATLRNAIDLYAAEHAGAYPEADKIADQLTKYTSATGTVNATKTGTFLYGPYMRSIPPLPVGAKKGKTGIAAATGDEVGWIYDATEGKIRANTVPGNEGEKDEAGKLYSDY
;
A
#
# COMPACT_ATOMS: atom_id res chain seq x y z
N MET A 1 78.31 15.62 -24.05
CA MET A 1 77.57 14.88 -22.99
C MET A 1 77.51 13.41 -23.42
N GLY A 2 77.89 12.38 -22.69
CA GLY A 2 78.34 12.24 -21.31
C GLY A 2 78.30 10.74 -21.00
N ARG A 3 79.48 10.11 -21.04
CA ARG A 3 79.92 8.91 -20.29
C ARG A 3 79.11 7.60 -20.46
N CYS A 4 79.64 6.72 -21.31
CA CYS A 4 79.68 5.29 -21.03
C CYS A 4 80.44 5.05 -19.72
N VAL A 5 79.88 4.26 -18.81
CA VAL A 5 80.56 3.78 -17.61
C VAL A 5 81.00 2.34 -17.84
N SER A 6 82.31 2.17 -17.72
CA SER A 6 83.07 0.92 -17.73
C SER A 6 82.74 0.05 -16.54
N GLY A 7 82.43 -1.23 -16.78
CA GLY A 7 82.49 -2.28 -15.77
C GLY A 7 83.70 -3.17 -16.06
N VAL A 8 84.69 -3.16 -15.15
CA VAL A 8 85.82 -4.10 -15.09
C VAL A 8 85.98 -4.49 -13.60
N PRO A 9 86.73 -5.57 -13.26
CA PRO A 9 86.36 -6.96 -12.94
C PRO A 9 86.52 -7.18 -11.39
N PRO A 10 86.97 -8.30 -10.77
CA PRO A 10 87.15 -9.71 -11.15
C PRO A 10 86.62 -10.75 -10.11
N GLN A 11 86.60 -12.01 -10.55
CA GLN A 11 86.96 -13.27 -9.88
C GLN A 11 87.26 -13.25 -8.35
N SER A 12 86.57 -14.09 -7.56
CA SER A 12 87.11 -14.79 -6.36
C SER A 12 86.01 -15.72 -5.79
N ALA A 13 86.04 -17.02 -6.03
CA ALA A 13 86.73 -18.07 -5.26
C ALA A 13 85.95 -18.58 -4.02
N LYS A 14 85.93 -19.92 -3.88
CA LYS A 14 85.73 -20.72 -2.65
C LYS A 14 84.26 -20.83 -2.18
N THR A 15 83.71 -21.96 -1.75
CA THR A 15 84.21 -23.28 -1.36
C THR A 15 82.98 -24.17 -1.17
N CYS A 16 83.06 -25.45 -1.56
CA CYS A 16 82.09 -26.45 -1.14
C CYS A 16 82.17 -26.61 0.39
N THR A 17 81.07 -26.37 1.10
CA THR A 17 80.89 -26.87 2.47
C THR A 17 79.45 -27.36 2.67
N ASP A 18 79.34 -28.68 2.75
CA ASP A 18 78.48 -29.48 3.63
C ASP A 18 77.56 -28.68 4.57
N SER A 19 76.24 -28.69 4.32
CA SER A 19 75.22 -28.35 5.32
C SER A 19 73.81 -28.65 4.80
N ASP A 20 73.59 -29.83 4.22
CA ASP A 20 72.22 -30.34 4.00
C ASP A 20 71.84 -31.19 5.21
N ARG A 21 71.27 -30.55 6.23
CA ARG A 21 70.43 -31.15 7.28
C ARG A 21 70.03 -30.10 8.31
N ARG A 22 68.75 -29.71 8.33
CA ARG A 22 67.85 -29.82 9.51
C ARG A 22 66.55 -29.02 9.32
N ALA A 23 65.50 -29.78 9.03
CA ALA A 23 64.17 -29.72 9.65
C ALA A 23 63.42 -28.37 9.70
N ASP A 24 62.62 -28.12 8.67
CA ASP A 24 61.37 -27.36 8.78
C ASP A 24 60.34 -28.20 9.56
N MET A 25 60.08 -27.83 10.81
CA MET A 25 59.02 -28.44 11.63
C MET A 25 57.87 -27.44 11.79
N ARG A 26 57.12 -27.20 10.71
CA ARG A 26 55.87 -26.44 10.72
C ARG A 26 54.79 -27.22 11.48
N LYS A 27 54.58 -26.81 12.73
CA LYS A 27 53.51 -27.28 13.62
C LYS A 27 52.15 -26.80 13.10
N HIS A 28 51.48 -27.62 12.29
CA HIS A 28 50.09 -27.38 11.89
C HIS A 28 49.15 -27.52 13.11
N ARG A 29 48.71 -26.39 13.67
CA ARG A 29 47.55 -26.33 14.57
C ARG A 29 46.30 -26.58 13.74
N GLY A 30 45.74 -27.79 13.83
CA GLY A 30 44.44 -28.12 13.23
C GLY A 30 43.34 -27.28 13.86
N THR A 31 42.73 -26.39 13.08
CA THR A 31 41.49 -25.71 13.46
C THR A 31 40.37 -26.74 13.42
N ARG A 32 39.80 -27.05 14.58
CA ARG A 32 38.63 -27.92 14.67
C ARG A 32 37.48 -27.22 13.95
N ARG A 33 37.11 -27.70 12.76
CA ARG A 33 35.91 -27.26 12.06
C ARG A 33 34.71 -27.83 12.82
N TRP A 34 33.95 -26.97 13.51
CA TRP A 34 32.64 -27.32 14.01
C TRP A 34 31.68 -27.42 12.83
N GLY A 35 31.28 -28.65 12.49
CA GLY A 35 30.28 -28.93 11.48
C GLY A 35 28.88 -28.82 12.07
N PHE A 36 27.96 -28.26 11.29
CA PHE A 36 26.53 -28.18 11.62
C PHE A 36 25.95 -29.60 11.75
N SER A 37 25.19 -29.86 12.81
CA SER A 37 24.50 -31.15 12.96
C SER A 37 23.27 -31.18 12.05
N LEU A 38 23.00 -32.32 11.40
CA LEU A 38 21.76 -32.53 10.66
C LEU A 38 20.54 -32.34 11.56
N LEU A 39 20.64 -32.75 12.83
CA LEU A 39 19.58 -32.60 13.82
C LEU A 39 19.26 -31.12 14.09
N GLU A 40 20.28 -30.26 14.06
CA GLU A 40 20.16 -28.84 14.35
C GLU A 40 19.38 -28.11 13.26
N VAL A 41 19.56 -28.51 11.99
CA VAL A 41 18.73 -27.98 10.90
C VAL A 41 17.30 -28.53 10.97
N VAL A 42 17.12 -29.81 11.30
CA VAL A 42 15.80 -30.46 11.36
C VAL A 42 14.90 -29.83 12.42
N ILE A 43 15.42 -29.54 13.62
CA ILE A 43 14.62 -28.90 14.66
C ILE A 43 14.24 -27.46 14.31
N VAL A 44 15.13 -26.72 13.65
CA VAL A 44 14.88 -25.34 13.22
C VAL A 44 13.75 -25.29 12.20
N VAL A 45 13.78 -26.13 11.16
CA VAL A 45 12.71 -26.16 10.15
C VAL A 45 11.39 -26.68 10.73
N ALA A 46 11.43 -27.60 11.69
CA ALA A 46 10.23 -28.08 12.38
C ALA A 46 9.53 -26.96 13.18
N ILE A 47 10.30 -26.15 13.91
CA ILE A 47 9.75 -25.01 14.66
C ILE A 47 9.19 -23.95 13.70
N ILE A 48 9.90 -23.62 12.62
CA ILE A 48 9.42 -22.66 11.61
C ILE A 48 8.10 -23.15 10.98
N ALA A 49 7.96 -24.45 10.70
CA ALA A 49 6.74 -25.02 10.14
C ALA A 49 5.53 -24.87 11.08
N ILE A 50 5.72 -25.09 12.39
CA ILE A 50 4.65 -24.91 13.40
C ILE A 50 4.28 -23.43 13.54
N LEU A 51 5.28 -22.54 13.60
CA LEU A 51 5.05 -21.09 13.70
C LEU A 51 4.32 -20.55 12.46
N ALA A 52 4.69 -21.02 11.27
CA ALA A 52 4.01 -20.64 10.03
C ALA A 52 2.55 -21.10 9.99
N ALA A 53 2.25 -22.30 10.51
CA ALA A 53 0.89 -22.83 10.56
C ALA A 53 -0.04 -22.01 11.48
N ILE A 54 0.47 -21.48 12.60
CA ILE A 54 -0.32 -20.74 13.60
C ILE A 54 -0.28 -19.21 13.37
N GLY A 55 0.73 -18.69 12.66
CA GLY A 55 0.93 -17.25 12.50
C GLY A 55 -0.04 -16.55 11.54
N ILE A 56 -0.52 -17.26 10.51
CA ILE A 56 -1.32 -16.66 9.42
C ILE A 56 -2.80 -16.34 9.76
N PRO A 57 -3.57 -17.12 10.54
CA PRO A 57 -5.04 -17.06 10.52
C PRO A 57 -5.67 -15.81 11.18
N ARG A 58 -4.92 -14.96 11.89
CA ARG A 58 -5.53 -13.81 12.60
C ARG A 58 -5.59 -12.50 11.81
N MET A 59 -4.75 -12.33 10.77
CA MET A 59 -4.67 -11.05 10.05
C MET A 59 -5.85 -10.81 9.11
N SER A 60 -6.50 -11.86 8.61
CA SER A 60 -7.56 -11.74 7.60
C SER A 60 -8.91 -11.25 8.12
N ARG A 61 -9.27 -11.51 9.39
CA ARG A 61 -10.57 -11.09 9.95
C ARG A 61 -10.58 -9.61 10.35
N GLY A 62 -9.52 -9.14 11.02
CA GLY A 62 -9.40 -7.72 11.40
C GLY A 62 -9.40 -6.76 10.20
N ALA A 63 -8.81 -7.17 9.07
CA ALA A 63 -8.79 -6.37 7.85
C ALA A 63 -10.18 -6.21 7.19
N ARG A 64 -11.06 -7.22 7.31
CA ARG A 64 -12.43 -7.17 6.76
C ARG A 64 -13.33 -6.25 7.59
N GLY A 65 -13.41 -6.45 8.91
CA GLY A 65 -14.18 -5.57 9.79
C GLY A 65 -13.73 -4.09 9.75
N ALA A 66 -12.43 -3.85 9.55
CA ALA A 66 -11.92 -2.49 9.32
C ALA A 66 -12.44 -1.88 8.00
N SER A 67 -12.57 -2.68 6.95
CA SER A 67 -13.11 -2.23 5.65
C SER A 67 -14.61 -1.93 5.73
N ASP A 68 -15.37 -2.72 6.49
CA ASP A 68 -16.82 -2.52 6.72
C ASP A 68 -17.07 -1.25 7.54
N SER A 69 -16.27 -1.04 8.58
CA SER A 69 -16.32 0.19 9.39
C SER A 69 -15.95 1.42 8.55
N ALA A 70 -14.94 1.29 7.68
CA ALA A 70 -14.54 2.35 6.75
C ALA A 70 -15.64 2.66 5.72
N LEU A 71 -16.38 1.65 5.24
CA LEU A 71 -17.49 1.85 4.31
C LEU A 71 -18.59 2.70 4.98
N THR A 72 -19.02 2.28 6.17
CA THR A 72 -20.09 2.97 6.91
C THR A 72 -19.67 4.41 7.25
N GLY A 73 -18.43 4.63 7.67
CA GLY A 73 -17.90 5.98 7.92
C GLY A 73 -17.81 6.85 6.66
N SER A 74 -17.44 6.26 5.51
CA SER A 74 -17.39 6.97 4.23
C SER A 74 -18.80 7.35 3.75
N LEU A 75 -19.77 6.45 3.88
CA LEU A 75 -21.17 6.70 3.55
C LEU A 75 -21.77 7.80 4.43
N ALA A 76 -21.52 7.77 5.74
CA ALA A 76 -21.97 8.82 6.66
C ALA A 76 -21.38 10.19 6.27
N THR A 77 -20.10 10.23 5.94
CA THR A 77 -19.43 11.47 5.48
C THR A 77 -20.05 12.00 4.19
N LEU A 78 -20.32 11.14 3.21
CA LEU A 78 -20.95 11.51 1.95
C LEU A 78 -22.40 11.99 2.13
N ARG A 79 -23.20 11.26 2.91
CA ARG A 79 -24.59 11.60 3.21
C ARG A 79 -24.70 12.94 3.92
N ASN A 80 -23.90 13.17 4.95
CA ASN A 80 -23.86 14.46 5.64
C ASN A 80 -23.50 15.62 4.69
N ALA A 81 -22.59 15.41 3.74
CA ALA A 81 -22.23 16.44 2.77
C ALA A 81 -23.38 16.73 1.78
N ILE A 82 -24.12 15.70 1.35
CA ILE A 82 -25.31 15.85 0.51
C ILE A 82 -26.42 16.59 1.27
N ASP A 83 -26.64 16.25 2.54
CA ASP A 83 -27.65 16.90 3.38
C ASP A 83 -27.32 18.38 3.63
N LEU A 84 -26.05 18.69 3.90
CA LEU A 84 -25.58 20.09 4.03
C LEU A 84 -25.72 20.85 2.70
N TYR A 85 -25.46 20.20 1.57
CA TYR A 85 -25.69 20.81 0.26
C TYR A 85 -27.16 21.17 0.08
N ALA A 86 -28.06 20.21 0.33
CA ALA A 86 -29.49 20.41 0.18
C ALA A 86 -30.03 21.51 1.11
N ALA A 87 -29.52 21.59 2.35
CA ALA A 87 -29.90 22.64 3.30
C ALA A 87 -29.61 24.05 2.78
N GLU A 88 -28.49 24.24 2.08
CA GLU A 88 -28.08 25.54 1.53
C GLU A 88 -28.69 25.83 0.14
N HIS A 89 -29.21 24.81 -0.56
CA HIS A 89 -29.78 24.91 -1.91
C HIS A 89 -31.30 24.73 -1.94
N ALA A 90 -32.00 25.23 -0.92
CA ALA A 90 -33.47 25.20 -0.81
C ALA A 90 -34.07 23.79 -0.93
N GLY A 91 -33.37 22.78 -0.42
CA GLY A 91 -33.79 21.37 -0.46
C GLY A 91 -33.45 20.65 -1.76
N ALA A 92 -32.79 21.31 -2.72
CA ALA A 92 -32.35 20.67 -3.95
C ALA A 92 -31.10 19.81 -3.69
N TYR A 93 -31.16 18.55 -4.11
CA TYR A 93 -30.00 17.65 -4.04
C TYR A 93 -28.99 17.96 -5.16
N PRO A 94 -27.70 17.58 -4.97
CA PRO A 94 -26.69 17.69 -6.02
C PRO A 94 -27.11 16.98 -7.32
N GLU A 95 -26.70 17.53 -8.45
CA GLU A 95 -26.89 16.94 -9.77
C GLU A 95 -25.95 15.73 -9.94
N ALA A 96 -26.44 14.64 -10.53
CA ALA A 96 -25.68 13.38 -10.58
C ALA A 96 -24.35 13.47 -11.36
N ASP A 97 -24.27 14.35 -12.36
CA ASP A 97 -23.10 14.61 -13.19
C ASP A 97 -22.10 15.56 -12.52
N LYS A 98 -22.57 16.41 -11.59
CA LYS A 98 -21.76 17.45 -10.93
C LYS A 98 -21.54 17.23 -9.45
N ILE A 99 -22.12 16.20 -8.84
CA ILE A 99 -22.07 15.95 -7.39
C ILE A 99 -20.64 16.01 -6.83
N ALA A 100 -19.67 15.41 -7.53
CA ALA A 100 -18.27 15.42 -7.10
C ALA A 100 -17.73 16.85 -6.93
N ASP A 101 -18.04 17.72 -7.90
CA ASP A 101 -17.63 19.12 -7.90
C ASP A 101 -18.49 19.96 -6.95
N GLN A 102 -19.80 19.73 -6.90
CA GLN A 102 -20.73 20.44 -6.02
C GLN A 102 -20.44 20.19 -4.53
N LEU A 103 -19.92 19.02 -4.19
CA LEU A 103 -19.53 18.69 -2.81
C LEU A 103 -18.13 19.20 -2.45
N THR A 104 -17.21 19.32 -3.41
CA THR A 104 -15.79 19.67 -3.16
C THR A 104 -15.40 21.10 -3.49
N LYS A 105 -16.23 21.83 -4.26
CA LYS A 105 -16.01 23.21 -4.68
C LYS A 105 -17.06 24.14 -4.10
N TYR A 106 -16.91 25.44 -4.36
CA TYR A 106 -17.91 26.44 -3.98
C TYR A 106 -19.06 26.44 -4.98
N THR A 107 -20.26 26.72 -4.49
CA THR A 107 -21.49 26.72 -5.29
C THR A 107 -22.28 28.02 -5.16
N SER A 108 -22.95 28.38 -6.25
CA SER A 108 -23.96 29.44 -6.26
C SER A 108 -25.31 28.90 -5.78
N ALA A 109 -26.29 29.77 -5.49
CA ALA A 109 -27.64 29.34 -5.09
C ALA A 109 -28.33 28.36 -6.07
N THR A 110 -27.94 28.34 -7.35
CA THR A 110 -28.47 27.42 -8.36
C THR A 110 -27.60 26.18 -8.59
N GLY A 111 -26.60 25.92 -7.76
CA GLY A 111 -25.74 24.73 -7.86
C GLY A 111 -24.59 24.82 -8.88
N THR A 112 -24.38 25.95 -9.54
CA THR A 112 -23.20 26.17 -10.40
C THR A 112 -21.92 26.17 -9.56
N VAL A 113 -20.86 25.51 -10.03
CA VAL A 113 -19.61 25.33 -9.27
C VAL A 113 -18.54 26.36 -9.64
N ASN A 114 -17.70 26.73 -8.67
CA ASN A 114 -16.51 27.54 -8.87
C ASN A 114 -15.39 27.10 -7.90
N ALA A 115 -14.14 27.16 -8.37
CA ALA A 115 -12.98 26.80 -7.56
C ALA A 115 -12.73 27.80 -6.41
N THR A 116 -13.16 29.05 -6.57
CA THR A 116 -12.90 30.12 -5.62
C THR A 116 -14.19 30.70 -5.05
N LYS A 117 -14.18 30.99 -3.75
CA LYS A 117 -15.28 31.68 -3.07
C LYS A 117 -15.40 33.12 -3.59
N THR A 118 -16.59 33.52 -3.98
CA THR A 118 -16.90 34.88 -4.44
C THR A 118 -18.29 35.29 -3.97
N GLY A 119 -18.73 36.52 -4.26
CA GLY A 119 -20.07 36.99 -3.89
C GLY A 119 -21.22 36.15 -4.47
N THR A 120 -21.01 35.53 -5.64
CA THR A 120 -22.01 34.67 -6.30
C THR A 120 -21.87 33.19 -5.90
N PHE A 121 -20.65 32.76 -5.52
CA PHE A 121 -20.33 31.39 -5.13
C PHE A 121 -19.96 31.34 -3.65
N LEU A 122 -20.98 31.40 -2.80
CA LEU A 122 -20.84 31.57 -1.35
C LEU A 122 -20.88 30.23 -0.59
N TYR A 123 -21.58 29.24 -1.14
CA TYR A 123 -21.90 27.98 -0.48
C TYR A 123 -20.79 26.94 -0.67
N GLY A 124 -20.67 26.00 0.28
CA GLY A 124 -19.64 24.96 0.28
C GLY A 124 -18.21 25.48 0.58
N PRO A 125 -17.18 24.65 0.34
CA PRO A 125 -17.27 23.22 0.01
C PRO A 125 -17.72 22.39 1.21
N TYR A 126 -18.48 21.34 0.95
CA TYR A 126 -19.07 20.46 1.98
C TYR A 126 -18.11 19.34 2.40
N MET A 127 -17.12 19.04 1.56
CA MET A 127 -16.04 18.11 1.86
C MET A 127 -14.75 18.49 1.14
N ARG A 128 -13.62 18.03 1.67
CA ARG A 128 -12.28 18.31 1.08
C ARG A 128 -11.93 17.38 -0.07
N SER A 129 -12.34 16.13 0.01
CA SER A 129 -12.11 15.12 -1.01
C SER A 129 -13.12 13.99 -0.86
N ILE A 130 -13.42 13.32 -1.97
CA ILE A 130 -14.32 12.17 -1.97
C ILE A 130 -13.56 10.97 -1.39
N PRO A 131 -14.08 10.31 -0.35
CA PRO A 131 -13.44 9.12 0.21
C PRO A 131 -13.41 8.00 -0.83
N PRO A 132 -12.30 7.23 -0.92
CA PRO A 132 -12.24 6.06 -1.78
C PRO A 132 -13.13 4.94 -1.25
N LEU A 133 -13.72 4.16 -2.14
CA LEU A 133 -14.48 2.97 -1.77
C LEU A 133 -13.55 1.96 -1.06
N PRO A 134 -13.83 1.51 0.18
CA PRO A 134 -12.91 0.66 0.95
C PRO A 134 -13.09 -0.85 0.70
N VAL A 135 -14.25 -1.23 0.14
CA VAL A 135 -14.68 -2.60 -0.16
C VAL A 135 -14.90 -2.75 -1.68
N GLY A 136 -15.26 -3.92 -2.17
CA GLY A 136 -15.64 -4.04 -3.57
C GLY A 136 -14.50 -4.43 -4.51
N ALA A 137 -14.86 -4.98 -5.66
CA ALA A 137 -14.01 -5.02 -6.85
C ALA A 137 -13.60 -3.60 -7.32
N LYS A 138 -14.39 -2.58 -6.98
CA LYS A 138 -14.10 -1.17 -7.24
C LYS A 138 -13.39 -0.47 -6.07
N LYS A 139 -12.74 -1.21 -5.17
CA LYS A 139 -11.96 -0.65 -4.06
C LYS A 139 -10.93 0.38 -4.55
N GLY A 140 -10.83 1.49 -3.83
CA GLY A 140 -9.92 2.61 -4.13
C GLY A 140 -10.49 3.64 -5.10
N LYS A 141 -11.63 3.37 -5.74
CA LYS A 141 -12.28 4.32 -6.65
C LYS A 141 -13.04 5.40 -5.89
N THR A 142 -13.00 6.62 -6.41
CA THR A 142 -13.61 7.82 -5.81
C THR A 142 -14.69 8.44 -6.69
N GLY A 143 -14.89 7.96 -7.92
CA GLY A 143 -15.92 8.50 -8.81
C GLY A 143 -17.32 8.29 -8.24
N ILE A 144 -18.17 9.29 -8.42
CA ILE A 144 -19.59 9.24 -8.07
C ILE A 144 -20.39 9.40 -9.36
N ALA A 145 -21.35 8.52 -9.61
CA ALA A 145 -22.21 8.61 -10.78
C ALA A 145 -23.57 7.94 -10.54
N ALA A 146 -24.55 8.22 -11.41
CA ALA A 146 -25.86 7.55 -11.36
C ALA A 146 -25.82 6.09 -11.84
N ALA A 147 -24.79 5.72 -12.60
CA ALA A 147 -24.61 4.39 -13.16
C ALA A 147 -23.21 3.83 -12.88
N THR A 148 -23.07 2.52 -13.00
CA THR A 148 -21.78 1.86 -12.80
C THR A 148 -20.78 2.20 -13.91
N GLY A 149 -19.50 2.30 -13.55
CA GLY A 149 -18.40 2.56 -14.46
C GLY A 149 -17.08 2.14 -13.83
N ASP A 150 -15.99 2.13 -14.61
CA ASP A 150 -14.70 1.60 -14.14
C ASP A 150 -14.01 2.46 -13.09
N GLU A 151 -14.33 3.74 -13.05
CA GLU A 151 -13.79 4.70 -12.08
C GLU A 151 -14.81 5.10 -11.00
N VAL A 152 -16.03 4.56 -11.09
CA VAL A 152 -17.12 4.88 -10.18
C VAL A 152 -17.03 3.98 -8.95
N GLY A 153 -16.74 4.58 -7.79
CA GLY A 153 -16.79 3.91 -6.49
C GLY A 153 -18.15 4.00 -5.82
N TRP A 154 -18.93 5.05 -6.12
CA TRP A 154 -20.20 5.34 -5.46
C TRP A 154 -21.32 5.55 -6.47
N ILE A 155 -22.46 4.90 -6.21
CA ILE A 155 -23.68 5.10 -7.00
C ILE A 155 -24.55 6.10 -6.25
N TYR A 156 -24.97 7.14 -6.96
CA TYR A 156 -25.78 8.23 -6.42
C TYR A 156 -27.09 8.38 -7.19
N ASP A 157 -28.21 8.45 -6.45
CA ASP A 157 -29.52 8.76 -6.99
C ASP A 157 -29.90 10.20 -6.64
N ALA A 158 -29.89 11.08 -7.65
CA ALA A 158 -30.21 12.50 -7.49
C ALA A 158 -31.69 12.75 -7.17
N THR A 159 -32.59 11.80 -7.48
CA THR A 159 -34.01 11.94 -7.20
C THR A 159 -34.30 11.79 -5.71
N GLU A 160 -33.60 10.84 -5.08
CA GLU A 160 -33.80 10.50 -3.66
C GLU A 160 -32.71 11.06 -2.74
N GLY A 161 -31.64 11.66 -3.30
CA GLY A 161 -30.46 12.09 -2.54
C GLY A 161 -29.66 10.92 -1.93
N LYS A 162 -29.90 9.69 -2.39
CA LYS A 162 -29.31 8.48 -1.80
C LYS A 162 -27.97 8.14 -2.44
N ILE A 163 -27.00 7.80 -1.62
CA ILE A 163 -25.69 7.30 -2.05
C ILE A 163 -25.41 5.92 -1.47
N ARG A 164 -24.87 5.03 -2.30
CA ARG A 164 -24.53 3.65 -1.97
C ARG A 164 -23.20 3.24 -2.61
N ALA A 165 -22.59 2.16 -2.10
CA ALA A 165 -21.39 1.59 -2.70
C ALA A 165 -21.65 1.00 -4.10
N ASN A 166 -20.74 1.23 -5.05
CA ASN A 166 -20.77 0.54 -6.35
C ASN A 166 -20.22 -0.88 -6.20
N THR A 167 -21.06 -1.76 -5.67
CA THR A 167 -20.82 -3.21 -5.63
C THR A 167 -21.86 -3.89 -6.52
N VAL A 168 -21.54 -5.09 -7.03
CA VAL A 168 -22.48 -5.86 -7.87
C VAL A 168 -23.81 -5.99 -7.12
N PRO A 169 -24.95 -5.59 -7.69
CA PRO A 169 -26.24 -5.70 -7.02
C PRO A 169 -26.75 -7.15 -7.03
N GLY A 170 -27.59 -7.49 -6.05
CA GLY A 170 -28.29 -8.79 -6.01
C GLY A 170 -27.55 -9.90 -5.27
N ASN A 171 -27.99 -11.15 -5.45
CA ASN A 171 -27.47 -12.31 -4.69
C ASN A 171 -25.99 -12.63 -4.95
N GLU A 172 -25.44 -12.11 -6.05
CA GLU A 172 -24.02 -12.21 -6.44
C GLU A 172 -23.19 -11.04 -5.90
N GLY A 173 -23.83 -10.10 -5.21
CA GLY A 173 -23.20 -8.93 -4.66
C GLY A 173 -22.27 -9.22 -3.50
N GLU A 174 -21.30 -8.33 -3.33
CA GLU A 174 -20.31 -8.43 -2.26
C GLU A 174 -20.98 -8.13 -0.91
N LYS A 175 -20.74 -9.02 0.05
CA LYS A 175 -21.37 -9.03 1.37
C LYS A 175 -20.35 -8.78 2.47
N ASP A 176 -20.82 -8.19 3.55
CA ASP A 176 -20.07 -8.08 4.80
C ASP A 176 -19.97 -9.44 5.54
N GLU A 177 -19.30 -9.44 6.70
CA GLU A 177 -19.16 -10.63 7.54
C GLU A 177 -20.50 -11.16 8.09
N ALA A 178 -21.55 -10.33 8.12
CA ALA A 178 -22.90 -10.69 8.53
C ALA A 178 -23.79 -11.20 7.38
N GLY A 179 -23.28 -11.19 6.14
CA GLY A 179 -24.02 -11.60 4.94
C GLY A 179 -24.92 -10.51 4.34
N LYS A 180 -24.84 -9.26 4.82
CA LYS A 180 -25.54 -8.10 4.26
C LYS A 180 -24.78 -7.56 3.04
N LEU A 181 -25.51 -7.25 1.97
CA LEU A 181 -24.93 -6.65 0.76
C LEU A 181 -24.38 -5.25 1.05
N TYR A 182 -23.19 -4.94 0.54
CA TYR A 182 -22.60 -3.61 0.66
C TYR A 182 -23.41 -2.52 -0.06
N SER A 183 -24.23 -2.89 -1.05
CA SER A 183 -25.18 -2.01 -1.72
C SER A 183 -26.33 -1.52 -0.83
N ASP A 184 -26.61 -2.23 0.27
CA ASP A 184 -27.78 -2.02 1.13
C ASP A 184 -27.44 -1.24 2.41
N TYR A 185 -26.22 -0.71 2.48
CA TYR A 185 -25.75 0.16 3.56
C TYR A 185 -26.22 1.61 3.39
#